data_AF-A0A916RDY5-F1
#
_entry.id   AF-A0A916RDY5-F1
#
_cell.length_a   1.000
_cell.length_b   1.000
_cell.length_c   1.000
_cell.angle_alpha   90.00
_cell.angle_beta   90.00
_cell.angle_gamma   90.00
#
_symmetry.space_group_name_H-M   'P 1'
#
loop_
_entity.id
_entity.type
_entity.pdbx_description
1 polymer ?
#
loop_
_entity_poly.entity_id
_entity_poly.type
_entity_poly.pdbx_seq_one_letter_code
_entity_poly.pdbx_strand_id
1 'polypeptide(L)'
;MYKSIRTKLKLNNQQKTLLAQHAGYSRWVYNWGLSLWNAAYQDGYKPNISCGMLRKRKLREVFTNHTKPLYPWMKNLSSKVYQYALINLGEAFKRFFKGLGKYPKFKKKGRSDSFTIENQWKTNRTKRMESQITFYWYCQNL
;
A
#
# COMPACT_ATOMS: atom_id res chain seq x y z
N MET A 1 4.22 26.67 5.76
CA MET A 1 3.60 26.08 4.54
C MET A 1 4.55 25.05 3.95
N TYR A 2 4.20 23.76 3.94
CA TYR A 2 5.05 22.73 3.32
C TYR A 2 4.91 22.79 1.80
N LYS A 3 6.02 22.92 1.07
CA LYS A 3 6.02 22.88 -0.39
C LYS A 3 6.14 21.42 -0.85
N SER A 4 5.19 20.92 -1.63
CA SER A 4 5.30 19.62 -2.30
C SER A 4 5.98 19.79 -3.65
N ILE A 5 7.09 19.08 -3.88
CA ILE A 5 7.78 19.06 -5.17
C ILE A 5 7.42 17.76 -5.89
N ARG A 6 6.95 17.85 -7.14
CA ARG A 6 6.69 16.70 -8.00
C ARG A 6 7.80 16.60 -9.05
N THR A 7 8.61 15.54 -8.96
CA THR A 7 9.75 15.32 -9.86
C THR A 7 9.61 14.00 -10.60
N LYS A 8 9.94 13.99 -11.89
CA LYS A 8 10.04 12.76 -12.69
C LYS A 8 11.46 12.21 -12.61
N LEU A 9 11.61 10.94 -12.23
CA LEU A 9 12.90 10.27 -12.23
C LEU A 9 13.29 9.86 -13.67
N LYS A 10 14.56 10.08 -14.04
CA LYS A 10 15.17 9.44 -15.22
C LYS A 10 15.68 8.07 -14.79
N LEU A 11 15.11 7.02 -15.37
CA LEU A 11 15.34 5.63 -14.96
C LEU A 11 15.83 4.79 -16.14
N ASN A 12 16.71 3.83 -15.86
CA ASN A 12 17.07 2.79 -16.82
C ASN A 12 15.96 1.72 -16.92
N ASN A 13 16.05 0.82 -17.90
CA ASN A 13 15.01 -0.18 -18.14
C ASN A 13 14.83 -1.15 -16.96
N GLN A 14 15.91 -1.56 -16.30
CA GLN A 14 15.85 -2.44 -15.13
C GLN A 14 15.11 -1.77 -13.96
N GLN A 15 15.41 -0.50 -13.68
CA GLN A 15 14.75 0.29 -12.65
C GLN A 15 13.27 0.49 -12.95
N LYS A 16 12.91 0.80 -14.20
CA LYS A 16 11.50 0.92 -14.62
C LYS A 16 10.72 -0.37 -14.33
N THR A 17 11.28 -1.52 -14.71
CA THR A 17 10.69 -2.83 -14.45
C THR A 17 10.53 -3.07 -12.94
N LEU A 18 11.55 -2.76 -12.14
CA LEU A 18 11.50 -2.91 -10.69
C LEU A 18 10.44 -2.03 -10.03
N LEU A 19 10.33 -0.74 -10.42
CA LEU A 19 9.29 0.14 -9.89
C LEU A 19 7.88 -0.30 -10.31
N ALA A 20 7.73 -0.80 -11.55
CA ALA A 20 6.47 -1.37 -12.02
C ALA A 20 6.07 -2.63 -11.21
N GLN A 21 7.04 -3.49 -10.86
CA GLN A 21 6.81 -4.62 -9.95
C GLN A 21 6.38 -4.15 -8.56
N HIS A 22 7.01 -3.11 -8.00
CA HIS A 22 6.61 -2.53 -6.71
C HIS A 22 5.19 -1.94 -6.75
N ALA A 23 4.84 -1.22 -7.82
CA ALA A 23 3.48 -0.71 -8.01
C ALA A 23 2.45 -1.85 -8.14
N GLY A 24 2.78 -2.88 -8.91
CA GLY A 24 1.97 -4.09 -9.05
C GLY A 24 1.77 -4.82 -7.72
N TYR A 25 2.83 -4.92 -6.91
CA TYR A 25 2.77 -5.51 -5.57
C TYR A 25 1.86 -4.71 -4.64
N SER A 26 2.00 -3.37 -4.61
CA SER A 26 1.11 -2.51 -3.82
C SER A 26 -0.36 -2.69 -4.21
N ARG A 27 -0.65 -2.74 -5.52
CA ARG A 27 -2.00 -2.99 -6.05
C ARG A 27 -2.54 -4.35 -5.60
N TRP A 28 -1.74 -5.40 -5.74
CA TRP A 28 -2.12 -6.77 -5.39
C TRP A 28 -2.49 -6.88 -3.91
N VAL A 29 -1.64 -6.34 -3.02
CA VAL A 29 -1.86 -6.36 -1.57
C VAL A 29 -3.10 -5.57 -1.17
N TYR A 30 -3.32 -4.40 -1.78
CA TYR A 30 -4.52 -3.60 -1.55
C TYR A 30 -5.78 -4.39 -1.90
N ASN A 31 -5.79 -5.05 -3.07
CA ASN A 31 -6.92 -5.84 -3.53
C ASN A 31 -7.14 -7.07 -2.63
N TRP A 32 -6.07 -7.77 -2.24
CA TRP A 32 -6.14 -8.88 -1.29
C TRP A 32 -6.77 -8.47 0.06
N GLY A 33 -6.37 -7.30 0.59
CA GLY A 33 -6.96 -6.79 1.83
C GLY A 33 -8.44 -6.44 1.68
N LEU A 34 -8.82 -5.87 0.53
CA LEU A 34 -10.21 -5.55 0.23
C LEU A 34 -11.08 -6.81 0.04
N SER A 35 -10.54 -7.86 -0.61
CA SER A 35 -11.28 -9.12 -0.75
C SER A 35 -11.50 -9.79 0.60
N LEU A 36 -10.49 -9.79 1.48
CA LEU A 36 -10.63 -10.33 2.83
C LEU A 36 -11.70 -9.58 3.64
N TRP A 37 -11.72 -8.26 3.52
CA TRP A 37 -12.75 -7.43 4.16
C TRP A 37 -14.15 -7.71 3.63
N ASN A 38 -14.30 -7.80 2.29
CA ASN A 38 -15.59 -8.11 1.68
C ASN A 38 -16.11 -9.48 2.11
N ALA A 39 -15.25 -10.49 2.18
CA ALA A 39 -15.61 -11.82 2.68
C ALA A 39 -16.08 -11.77 4.13
N ALA A 40 -15.30 -11.12 5.01
CA ALA A 40 -15.68 -10.96 6.41
C ALA A 40 -17.03 -10.23 6.57
N TYR A 41 -17.30 -9.22 5.73
CA TYR A 41 -18.58 -8.51 5.74
C TYR A 41 -19.75 -9.38 5.29
N GLN A 42 -19.54 -10.24 4.29
CA GLN A 42 -20.54 -11.22 3.83
C GLN A 42 -20.86 -12.25 4.92
N ASP A 43 -19.86 -12.66 5.69
CA ASP A 43 -20.01 -13.58 6.83
C ASP A 43 -20.69 -12.92 8.06
N GLY A 44 -21.16 -11.67 7.93
CA GLY A 44 -21.87 -10.95 8.99
C GLY A 44 -20.96 -10.26 10.01
N TYR A 45 -19.64 -10.39 9.88
CA TYR A 45 -18.73 -9.58 10.68
C TYR A 45 -18.87 -8.12 10.26
N LYS A 46 -19.02 -7.23 11.23
CA LYS A 46 -18.88 -5.78 11.04
C LYS A 46 -17.50 -5.41 11.54
N PRO A 47 -16.42 -5.61 10.76
CA PRO A 47 -15.09 -5.26 11.18
C PRO A 47 -15.07 -3.74 11.39
N ASN A 48 -15.19 -3.30 12.64
CA ASN A 48 -15.05 -1.91 12.98
C ASN A 48 -13.56 -1.57 12.85
N ILE A 49 -13.20 -0.40 12.34
CA ILE A 49 -11.80 0.03 12.24
C ILE A 49 -11.12 0.01 13.62
N SER A 50 -11.92 0.14 14.69
CA SER A 50 -11.50 0.04 16.09
C SER A 50 -11.39 -1.40 16.62
N CYS A 51 -12.15 -2.38 16.08
CA CYS A 51 -12.22 -3.73 16.62
C CYS A 51 -11.30 -4.72 15.86
N GLY A 52 -10.20 -5.09 16.52
CA GLY A 52 -9.53 -6.38 16.36
C GLY A 52 -8.91 -6.73 15.01
N MET A 53 -9.72 -7.12 14.02
CA MET A 53 -9.28 -7.82 12.80
C MET A 53 -8.55 -6.91 11.81
N LEU A 54 -8.96 -5.64 11.72
CA LEU A 54 -8.32 -4.61 10.89
C LEU A 54 -7.27 -3.77 11.61
N ARG A 55 -6.94 -4.07 12.87
CA ARG A 55 -5.79 -3.39 13.49
C ARG A 55 -4.59 -3.65 12.61
N LYS A 56 -3.94 -2.57 12.16
CA LYS A 56 -2.83 -2.61 11.20
C LYS A 56 -1.79 -3.69 11.52
N ARG A 57 -1.58 -4.02 12.80
CA ARG A 57 -0.68 -5.09 13.26
C ARG A 57 -1.15 -6.50 12.90
N LYS A 58 -2.40 -6.87 13.18
CA LYS A 58 -2.90 -8.24 12.98
C LYS A 58 -3.02 -8.60 11.50
N LEU A 59 -3.50 -7.66 10.68
CA LEU A 59 -3.56 -7.85 9.23
C LEU A 59 -2.16 -8.02 8.61
N ARG A 60 -1.17 -7.26 9.10
CA ARG A 60 0.24 -7.44 8.67
C ARG A 60 0.81 -8.79 9.07
N GLU A 61 0.50 -9.26 10.28
CA GLU A 61 0.93 -10.56 10.78
C GLU A 61 0.35 -11.69 9.93
N VAL A 62 -0.97 -11.67 9.70
CA VAL A 62 -1.65 -12.65 8.83
C VAL A 62 -1.05 -12.64 7.43
N PHE A 63 -0.88 -11.45 6.84
CA PHE A 63 -0.25 -11.33 5.52
C PHE A 63 1.16 -11.89 5.49
N THR A 64 1.99 -11.58 6.49
CA THR A 64 3.41 -11.96 6.52
C THR A 64 3.59 -13.46 6.77
N ASN A 65 2.74 -14.06 7.61
CA ASN A 65 2.89 -15.45 8.04
C ASN A 65 2.14 -16.44 7.13
N HIS A 66 1.00 -16.05 6.56
CA HIS A 66 0.16 -16.98 5.79
C HIS A 66 0.14 -16.67 4.29
N THR A 67 0.12 -15.39 3.91
CA THR A 67 -0.02 -15.02 2.49
C THR A 67 1.32 -14.92 1.80
N LYS A 68 2.26 -14.15 2.36
CA LYS A 68 3.57 -13.86 1.74
C LYS A 68 4.38 -15.13 1.40
N PRO A 69 4.42 -16.19 2.24
CA PRO A 69 5.17 -17.40 1.92
C PRO A 69 4.65 -18.16 0.70
N LEU A 70 3.37 -18.02 0.36
CA LEU A 70 2.76 -18.64 -0.82
C LEU A 70 3.21 -18.00 -2.14
N TYR A 71 3.84 -16.82 -2.08
CA TYR A 71 4.23 -16.03 -3.25
C TYR A 71 5.72 -15.68 -3.21
N PRO A 72 6.60 -16.58 -3.69
CA PRO A 72 8.05 -16.40 -3.62
C PRO A 72 8.56 -15.08 -4.24
N TRP A 73 7.91 -14.59 -5.30
CA TRP A 73 8.26 -13.34 -5.96
C TRP A 73 8.17 -12.11 -5.05
N MET A 74 7.37 -12.14 -3.98
CA MET A 74 7.23 -11.04 -3.02
C MET A 74 8.48 -10.88 -2.13
N LYS A 75 9.33 -11.90 -2.03
CA LYS A 75 10.57 -11.85 -1.23
C LYS A 75 11.56 -10.82 -1.78
N ASN A 76 11.54 -10.61 -3.10
CA ASN A 76 12.46 -9.70 -3.81
C ASN A 76 12.01 -8.23 -3.75
N LEU A 77 10.85 -7.94 -3.15
CA LEU A 77 10.26 -6.61 -3.11
C LEU A 77 10.25 -6.06 -1.68
N SER A 78 10.31 -4.73 -1.55
CA SER A 78 10.38 -4.08 -0.24
C SER A 78 9.17 -4.39 0.64
N SER A 79 9.43 -4.73 1.90
CA SER A 79 8.40 -4.96 2.90
C SER A 79 7.57 -3.70 3.21
N LYS A 80 8.11 -2.51 2.95
CA LYS A 80 7.37 -1.25 3.16
C LYS A 80 6.19 -1.13 2.21
N VAL A 81 6.30 -1.66 0.99
CA VAL A 81 5.27 -1.52 -0.06
C VAL A 81 3.94 -2.12 0.39
N TYR A 82 3.95 -3.36 0.90
CA TYR A 82 2.72 -4.02 1.35
C TYR A 82 2.18 -3.37 2.61
N GLN A 83 3.06 -2.94 3.53
CA GLN A 83 2.65 -2.25 4.75
C GLN A 83 1.88 -0.96 4.43
N TYR A 84 2.42 -0.13 3.52
CA TYR A 84 1.74 1.07 3.07
C TYR A 84 0.48 0.77 2.25
N ALA A 85 0.46 -0.30 1.45
CA ALA A 85 -0.75 -0.71 0.74
C ALA A 85 -1.92 -0.99 1.70
N LEU A 86 -1.66 -1.73 2.79
CA LEU A 86 -2.65 -2.00 3.83
C LEU A 86 -3.03 -0.75 4.64
N ILE A 87 -2.08 0.15 4.90
CA ILE A 87 -2.36 1.45 5.53
C ILE A 87 -3.30 2.28 4.66
N ASN A 88 -3.03 2.35 3.36
CA ASN A 88 -3.85 3.08 2.39
C ASN A 88 -5.27 2.51 2.30
N LEU A 89 -5.42 1.18 2.39
CA LEU A 89 -6.74 0.54 2.48
C LEU A 89 -7.48 0.95 3.76
N GLY A 90 -6.80 0.90 4.91
CA GLY A 90 -7.38 1.33 6.19
C GLY A 90 -7.81 2.80 6.18
N GLU A 91 -7.02 3.70 5.59
CA GLU A 91 -7.38 5.11 5.46
C GLU A 91 -8.55 5.33 4.49
N ALA A 92 -8.64 4.53 3.42
CA ALA A 92 -9.79 4.56 2.51
C ALA A 92 -11.10 4.20 3.23
N PHE A 93 -11.09 3.13 4.05
CA PHE A 93 -12.24 2.79 4.88
C PHE A 93 -12.54 3.85 5.93
N LYS A 94 -11.51 4.42 6.59
CA LYS A 94 -11.70 5.50 7.56
C LYS A 94 -12.39 6.71 6.95
N ARG A 95 -12.03 7.09 5.72
CA ARG A 95 -12.70 8.16 4.96
C ARG A 95 -14.13 7.80 4.59
N PHE A 96 -14.37 6.55 4.18
CA PHE A 96 -15.72 6.06 3.88
C PHE A 96 -16.65 6.14 5.09
N PHE A 97 -16.24 5.64 6.26
CA PHE A 97 -17.06 5.72 7.48
C PHE A 97 -17.27 7.15 8.00
N LYS A 98 -16.37 8.08 7.67
CA LYS A 98 -16.55 9.51 7.94
C LYS A 98 -17.46 10.23 6.93
N GLY A 99 -17.97 9.54 5.92
CA GLY A 99 -18.73 10.16 4.82
C GLY A 99 -17.90 11.03 3.86
N LEU A 100 -16.56 11.03 4.00
CA LEU A 100 -15.63 11.86 3.21
C LEU A 100 -15.19 11.17 1.91
N GLY A 101 -15.70 9.97 1.63
CA GLY A 101 -15.29 9.16 0.49
C GLY A 101 -16.28 8.05 0.19
N LYS A 102 -16.17 7.50 -1.02
CA LYS A 102 -16.95 6.33 -1.46
C LYS A 102 -16.34 5.04 -0.91
N TYR A 103 -17.11 3.96 -0.94
CA TYR A 103 -16.63 2.64 -0.56
C TYR A 103 -15.36 2.27 -1.37
N PRO A 104 -14.31 1.71 -0.72
CA PRO A 104 -13.10 1.25 -1.42
C PRO A 104 -13.39 0.26 -2.53
N LYS A 105 -12.74 0.44 -3.70
CA LYS A 105 -12.91 -0.45 -4.87
C LYS A 105 -11.59 -1.13 -5.21
N PHE A 106 -11.68 -2.29 -5.84
CA PHE A 106 -10.51 -2.97 -6.39
C PHE A 106 -9.75 -2.06 -7.36
N LYS A 107 -8.44 -1.98 -7.18
CA LYS A 107 -7.53 -1.24 -8.04
C LYS A 107 -7.29 -2.01 -9.34
N LYS A 108 -7.30 -1.29 -10.46
CA LYS A 108 -7.04 -1.82 -11.81
C LYS A 108 -5.62 -1.52 -12.24
N LYS A 109 -4.98 -2.45 -12.95
CA LYS A 109 -3.66 -2.20 -13.56
C LYS A 109 -3.74 -1.05 -14.55
N GLY A 110 -2.70 -0.22 -14.59
CA GLY A 110 -2.60 0.91 -15.52
C GLY A 110 -3.43 2.14 -15.13
N ARG A 111 -4.21 2.08 -14.04
CA ARG A 111 -4.97 3.22 -13.52
C ARG A 111 -4.42 3.63 -12.17
N SER A 112 -3.71 4.76 -12.14
CA SER A 112 -3.16 5.35 -10.91
C SER A 112 -2.31 4.35 -10.10
N ASP A 113 -1.46 3.59 -10.79
CA ASP A 113 -0.54 2.67 -10.15
C ASP A 113 0.48 3.46 -9.33
N SER A 114 0.59 3.15 -8.04
CA SER A 114 1.47 3.88 -7.13
C SER A 114 1.91 2.98 -6.00
N PHE A 115 3.07 3.27 -5.44
CA PHE A 115 3.53 2.64 -4.22
C PHE A 115 4.24 3.66 -3.35
N THR A 116 4.27 3.39 -2.04
CA THR A 116 4.92 4.25 -1.06
C THR A 116 6.06 3.47 -0.43
N ILE A 117 7.22 4.09 -0.38
CA ILE A 117 8.37 3.63 0.40
C ILE A 117 8.80 4.77 1.32
N GLU A 118 9.17 4.40 2.54
CA GLU A 118 9.74 5.33 3.51
C GLU A 118 11.23 5.45 3.22
N ASN A 119 11.72 6.68 3.07
CA ASN A 119 13.16 6.89 2.93
C ASN A 119 13.74 7.10 4.32
N GLN A 120 14.49 6.11 4.81
CA GLN A 120 15.15 6.19 6.12
C GLN A 120 16.51 6.87 5.95
N TRP A 121 16.48 8.19 5.80
CA TRP A 121 17.68 9.00 5.98
C TRP A 121 18.01 9.00 7.48
N LYS A 122 19.03 8.24 7.91
CA LYS A 122 19.55 8.35 9.27
C LYS A 122 20.29 9.68 9.40
N THR A 123 19.58 10.75 9.78
CA THR A 123 20.24 11.98 10.22
C THR A 123 20.67 11.79 11.67
N ASN A 124 21.96 11.94 11.98
CA ASN A 124 22.58 11.76 13.30
C ASN A 124 22.09 12.75 14.41
N ARG A 125 20.92 13.38 14.25
CA ARG A 125 20.36 14.33 15.21
C ARG A 125 18.89 14.00 15.48
N THR A 126 18.65 13.30 16.58
CA THR A 126 17.53 13.31 17.55
C THR A 126 16.09 13.75 17.18
N LYS A 127 15.71 13.90 15.90
CA LYS A 127 14.29 13.94 15.48
C LYS A 127 14.14 13.16 14.18
N ARG A 128 13.50 12.00 14.29
CA ARG A 128 13.14 11.13 13.17
C ARG A 128 12.11 11.86 12.30
N MET A 129 12.56 12.58 11.27
CA MET A 129 11.67 13.12 10.24
C MET A 129 11.37 12.02 9.22
N GLU A 130 10.26 11.32 9.40
CA GLU A 130 9.78 10.32 8.45
C GLU A 130 9.17 11.04 7.23
N SER A 131 9.93 11.18 6.15
CA SER A 131 9.37 11.63 4.87
C SER A 131 8.89 10.41 4.07
N GLN A 132 7.58 10.33 3.84
CA GLN A 132 6.98 9.33 2.98
C GLN A 132 7.12 9.79 1.52
N ILE A 133 7.82 9.02 0.69
CA ILE A 133 7.89 9.29 -0.74
C ILE A 133 6.90 8.36 -1.44
N THR A 134 5.85 8.94 -2.01
CA THR A 134 4.89 8.20 -2.82
C THR A 134 5.28 8.34 -4.29
N PHE A 135 5.58 7.21 -4.92
CA PHE A 135 5.89 7.15 -6.33
C PHE A 135 4.61 6.87 -7.12
N TYR A 136 4.27 7.78 -8.03
CA TYR A 136 3.19 7.59 -9.00
C TYR A 136 3.79 7.00 -10.28
N TRP A 137 3.38 5.78 -10.63
CA TRP A 137 3.74 5.11 -11.86
C TRP A 137 2.65 5.36 -12.92
N TYR A 138 2.97 6.21 -13.89
CA TYR A 138 2.12 6.37 -15.06
C TYR A 138 2.43 5.21 -16.03
N CYS A 139 1.52 4.24 -16.10
CA CYS A 139 1.47 3.31 -17.23
C CYS A 139 0.94 4.09 -18.45
N GLN A 140 1.85 4.67 -19.22
CA GLN A 140 1.62 4.88 -20.64
C GLN A 140 2.47 3.83 -21.37
N ASN A 141 1.76 2.85 -21.93
CA ASN A 141 2.18 1.93 -22.98
C ASN A 141 3.38 1.01 -22.69
N LEU A 142 3.06 -0.21 -22.29
CA LEU A 142 3.69 -1.42 -22.81
C LEU A 142 2.57 -2.30 -23.36
#